data_AF-A0A1M5JMQ0-F1
#
_entry.id   AF-A0A1M5JMQ0-F1
#
_cell.length_a   1.000
_cell.length_b   1.000
_cell.length_c   1.000
_cell.angle_alpha   90.00
_cell.angle_beta   90.00
_cell.angle_gamma   90.00
#
_symmetry.space_group_name_H-M   'P 1'
#
loop_
_entity.id
_entity.type
_entity.pdbx_description
1 polymer ?
#
loop_
_entity_poly.entity_id
_entity_poly.type
_entity_poly.pdbx_seq_one_letter_code
_entity_poly.pdbx_strand_id
1 'polypeptide(L)'
;MTKGARFGAALVILLLTTAPGHASSCQDSIDRVQAQADAIITNRAAQGPWRPESLAATRNYQPTPRSIAAAEGAGNGSHIGRALNALDRARAAERSGNIARCNAALNKAKRALAVAASDLQSN
;
A
#
# COMPACT_ATOMS: atom_id res chain seq x y z
N MET A 1 28.25 28.99 -61.26
CA MET A 1 28.54 28.73 -59.83
C MET A 1 27.26 28.24 -59.18
N THR A 2 27.22 26.95 -58.88
CA THR A 2 26.10 26.20 -58.28
C THR A 2 26.10 26.35 -56.76
N LYS A 3 25.01 26.83 -56.17
CA LYS A 3 24.69 26.86 -54.72
C LYS A 3 23.17 27.11 -54.61
N GLY A 4 22.38 26.43 -53.78
CA GLY A 4 22.67 25.52 -52.70
C GLY A 4 21.45 24.62 -52.44
N ALA A 5 21.75 23.51 -51.77
CA ALA A 5 20.90 22.35 -51.60
C ALA A 5 19.81 22.54 -50.54
N ARG A 6 18.65 21.94 -50.85
CA ARG A 6 17.81 21.08 -50.00
C ARG A 6 17.21 21.73 -48.74
N PHE A 7 15.92 22.07 -48.86
CA PHE A 7 14.98 22.21 -47.74
C PHE A 7 15.06 20.96 -46.86
N GLY A 8 15.76 21.09 -45.73
CA GLY A 8 15.82 20.07 -44.69
C GLY A 8 14.44 19.94 -44.07
N ALA A 9 13.74 18.85 -44.39
CA ALA A 9 12.62 18.36 -43.62
C ALA A 9 13.15 17.86 -42.26
N ALA A 10 13.46 18.79 -41.36
CA ALA A 10 13.63 18.49 -39.96
C ALA A 10 12.22 18.33 -39.37
N LEU A 11 11.67 17.13 -39.53
CA LEU A 11 10.45 16.70 -38.87
C LEU A 11 10.73 16.82 -37.37
N VAL A 12 10.12 17.84 -36.75
CA VAL A 12 10.20 18.09 -35.31
C VAL A 12 9.60 16.89 -34.60
N ILE A 13 10.46 15.98 -34.16
CA ILE A 13 10.09 14.87 -33.29
C ILE A 13 9.79 15.46 -31.90
N LEU A 14 8.56 15.95 -31.72
CA LEU A 14 8.00 16.31 -30.42
C LEU A 14 7.51 15.03 -29.72
N LEU A 15 8.42 14.10 -29.43
CA LEU A 15 8.09 12.89 -28.69
C LEU A 15 8.19 13.16 -27.18
N LEU A 16 7.01 13.13 -26.55
CA LEU A 16 6.75 12.71 -25.17
C LEU A 16 7.50 13.41 -24.03
N THR A 17 7.24 14.69 -23.81
CA THR A 17 7.21 15.19 -22.44
C THR A 17 5.85 14.87 -21.82
N THR A 18 5.56 13.59 -21.58
CA THR A 18 4.64 13.24 -20.49
C THR A 18 5.39 13.55 -19.20
N ALA A 19 5.47 14.84 -18.85
CA ALA A 19 5.78 15.24 -17.49
C ALA A 19 4.85 14.40 -16.61
N PRO A 20 5.35 13.68 -15.58
CA PRO A 20 4.46 13.02 -14.65
C PRO A 20 3.59 14.15 -14.11
N GLY A 21 2.31 14.12 -14.48
CA GLY A 21 1.36 15.09 -13.99
C GLY A 21 1.28 14.88 -12.50
N HIS A 22 2.01 15.71 -11.74
CA HIS A 22 1.73 15.97 -10.33
C HIS A 22 0.40 16.74 -10.25
N ALA A 23 -0.66 16.22 -10.87
CA ALA A 23 -2.01 16.50 -10.40
C ALA A 23 -2.01 15.96 -8.97
N SER A 24 -2.40 16.79 -7.99
CA SER A 24 -2.49 16.40 -6.58
C SER A 24 -3.15 15.02 -6.46
N SER A 25 -2.33 14.00 -6.35
CA SER A 25 -2.73 12.63 -6.55
C SER A 25 -3.24 12.08 -5.24
N CYS A 26 -3.96 10.96 -5.28
CA CYS A 26 -4.35 10.29 -4.05
C CYS A 26 -3.12 9.79 -3.26
N GLN A 27 -1.93 9.80 -3.88
CA GLN A 27 -0.67 9.29 -3.36
C GLN A 27 -0.31 9.87 -1.99
N ASP A 28 -0.31 11.20 -1.81
CA ASP A 28 0.04 11.80 -0.51
C ASP A 28 -0.89 11.32 0.61
N SER A 29 -2.16 11.10 0.28
CA SER A 29 -3.13 10.59 1.25
C SER A 29 -2.95 9.09 1.52
N ILE A 30 -2.54 8.32 0.51
CA ILE A 30 -2.15 6.92 0.67
C ILE A 30 -0.95 6.83 1.63
N ASP A 31 0.09 7.62 1.39
CA ASP A 31 1.32 7.59 2.18
C ASP A 31 1.06 7.97 3.65
N ARG A 32 0.25 9.01 3.89
CA ARG A 32 -0.15 9.38 5.25
C ARG A 32 -0.94 8.29 5.97
N VAL A 33 -1.88 7.64 5.29
CA VAL A 33 -2.70 6.57 5.90
C VAL A 33 -1.88 5.30 6.09
N GLN A 34 -0.92 5.03 5.21
CA GLN A 34 0.04 3.93 5.37
C GLN A 34 0.93 4.14 6.58
N ALA A 35 1.50 5.33 6.75
CA ALA A 35 2.31 5.64 7.93
C ALA A 35 1.52 5.46 9.25
N GLN A 36 0.22 5.78 9.26
CA GLN A 36 -0.66 5.51 10.41
C GLN A 36 -0.85 4.01 10.66
N ALA A 37 -1.04 3.22 9.60
CA ALA A 37 -1.15 1.77 9.73
C ALA A 37 0.15 1.17 10.30
N ASP A 38 1.30 1.60 9.79
CA ASP A 38 2.62 1.13 10.22
C ASP A 38 2.89 1.48 11.70
N ALA A 39 2.51 2.69 12.14
CA ALA A 39 2.60 3.09 13.53
C ALA A 39 1.73 2.21 14.46
N ILE A 40 0.50 1.89 14.06
CA ILE A 40 -0.39 1.00 14.83
C ILE A 40 0.20 -0.42 14.90
N ILE A 41 0.71 -0.95 13.79
CA ILE A 41 1.36 -2.26 13.74
C ILE A 41 2.57 -2.30 14.67
N THR A 42 3.41 -1.26 14.61
CA THR A 42 4.63 -1.13 15.43
C THR A 42 4.28 -1.08 16.91
N ASN A 43 3.28 -0.27 17.29
CA ASN A 43 2.84 -0.16 18.67
C ASN A 43 2.25 -1.49 19.18
N ARG A 44 1.43 -2.16 18.36
CA ARG A 44 0.88 -3.48 18.70
C ARG A 44 1.98 -4.53 18.91
N ALA A 45 2.99 -4.53 18.04
CA ALA A 45 4.13 -5.43 18.15
C ALA A 45 4.97 -5.13 19.41
N ALA A 46 5.11 -3.86 19.78
CA ALA A 46 5.83 -3.45 20.98
C ALA A 46 5.10 -3.77 22.30
N GLN A 47 3.76 -3.72 22.32
CA GLN A 47 2.96 -4.03 23.51
C GLN A 47 2.76 -5.53 23.75
N GLY A 48 2.88 -6.36 22.71
CA GLY A 48 2.67 -7.80 22.83
C GLY A 48 3.80 -8.48 23.62
N PRO A 49 3.51 -9.44 24.52
CA PRO A 49 4.55 -10.24 25.12
C PRO A 49 5.27 -11.05 24.02
N TRP A 50 6.59 -11.07 24.08
CA TRP A 50 7.38 -12.02 23.30
C TRP A 50 6.86 -13.43 23.59
N ARG A 51 6.34 -14.09 22.55
CA ARG A 51 5.89 -15.46 22.68
C ARG A 51 7.09 -16.38 22.45
N PRO A 52 7.30 -17.39 23.32
CA PRO A 52 8.33 -18.39 23.06
C PRO A 52 8.05 -19.05 21.72
N GLU A 53 9.12 -19.30 20.97
CA GLU A 53 9.05 -20.00 19.70
C GLU A 53 8.36 -21.36 19.91
N SER A 54 7.39 -21.69 19.04
CA SER A 54 6.70 -22.98 19.15
C SER A 54 7.64 -24.12 18.76
N LEU A 55 7.48 -25.31 19.37
CA LEU A 55 8.22 -26.51 18.97
C LEU A 55 8.05 -26.89 17.49
N ALA A 56 6.98 -26.42 16.84
CA ALA A 56 6.76 -26.62 15.42
C ALA A 56 7.67 -25.73 14.57
N ALA A 57 8.02 -24.54 15.05
CA ALA A 57 8.89 -23.60 14.36
C ALA A 57 10.38 -23.98 14.49
N THR A 58 10.78 -24.65 15.57
CA THR A 58 12.15 -25.15 15.76
C THR A 58 12.49 -26.40 14.95
N ARG A 59 11.51 -26.96 14.22
CA ARG A 59 11.72 -28.13 13.38
C ARG A 59 12.19 -27.68 11.99
N ASN A 60 13.21 -28.34 11.46
CA ASN A 60 13.79 -28.06 10.12
C ASN A 60 12.88 -28.45 8.93
N TYR A 61 11.55 -28.50 9.11
CA TYR A 61 10.63 -28.70 8.00
C TYR A 61 10.05 -27.36 7.54
N GLN A 62 9.79 -27.25 6.24
CA GLN A 62 9.13 -26.07 5.71
C GLN A 62 7.65 -26.07 6.14
N PRO A 63 7.13 -24.96 6.70
CA PRO A 63 5.70 -24.82 6.92
C PRO A 63 4.91 -25.05 5.64
N THR A 64 3.85 -25.85 5.73
CA THR A 64 2.85 -25.96 4.66
C THR A 64 1.99 -24.70 4.61
N PRO A 65 1.36 -24.37 3.47
CA PRO A 65 0.42 -23.25 3.38
C PRO A 65 -0.68 -23.32 4.45
N ARG A 66 -1.22 -24.51 4.73
CA ARG A 66 -2.24 -24.71 5.76
C ARG A 66 -1.73 -24.41 7.18
N SER A 67 -0.49 -24.80 7.50
CA SER A 67 0.09 -24.53 8.82
C SER A 67 0.46 -23.06 9.01
N ILE A 68 0.86 -22.35 7.95
CA ILE A 68 1.06 -20.89 8.01
C ILE A 68 -0.26 -20.21 8.35
N ALA A 69 -1.33 -20.51 7.59
CA ALA A 69 -2.65 -19.94 7.83
C ALA A 69 -3.19 -20.24 9.25
N ALA A 70 -2.92 -21.44 9.78
CA ALA A 70 -3.27 -21.79 11.15
C ALA A 70 -2.49 -20.99 12.21
N ALA A 71 -1.20 -20.73 11.97
CA ALA A 71 -0.35 -19.94 12.87
C ALA A 71 -0.70 -18.44 12.85
N GLU A 72 -1.13 -17.92 11.70
CA GLU A 72 -1.68 -16.56 11.58
C GLU A 72 -3.05 -16.42 12.26
N GLY A 73 -3.76 -17.54 12.44
CA GLY A 73 -5.10 -17.61 13.05
C GLY A 73 -6.18 -16.90 12.25
N ALA A 74 -7.43 -16.93 12.74
CA ALA A 74 -8.52 -16.10 12.19
C ALA A 74 -8.30 -14.58 12.39
N GLY A 75 -7.22 -14.21 13.10
CA GLY A 75 -6.87 -12.84 13.51
C GLY A 75 -6.45 -11.91 12.36
N ASN A 76 -6.23 -12.44 11.15
CA ASN A 76 -6.07 -11.63 9.94
C ASN A 76 -7.37 -10.95 9.48
N GLY A 77 -8.51 -11.24 10.15
CA GLY A 77 -9.73 -10.42 10.12
C GLY A 77 -9.71 -9.19 11.03
N SER A 78 -8.54 -8.80 11.55
CA SER A 78 -8.35 -7.62 12.38
C SER A 78 -8.74 -6.32 11.65
N HIS A 79 -9.13 -5.30 12.41
CA HIS A 79 -9.39 -3.97 11.88
C HIS A 79 -8.19 -3.43 11.07
N ILE A 80 -6.96 -3.81 11.44
CA ILE A 80 -5.76 -3.49 10.67
C ILE A 80 -5.71 -4.22 9.32
N GLY A 81 -6.06 -5.51 9.24
CA GLY A 81 -6.17 -6.23 7.97
C GLY A 81 -7.20 -5.64 7.01
N ARG A 82 -8.34 -5.14 7.54
CA ARG A 82 -9.32 -4.39 6.74
C ARG A 82 -8.77 -3.06 6.23
N ALA A 83 -7.96 -2.37 7.02
CA ALA A 83 -7.31 -1.13 6.61
C ALA A 83 -6.29 -1.36 5.49
N LEU A 84 -5.45 -2.39 5.61
CA LEU A 84 -4.46 -2.75 4.59
C LEU A 84 -5.12 -3.12 3.26
N ASN A 85 -6.15 -3.96 3.29
CA ASN A 85 -6.95 -4.26 2.10
C ASN A 85 -7.59 -3.02 1.45
N ALA A 86 -7.97 -2.02 2.26
CA ALA A 86 -8.50 -0.77 1.75
C ALA A 86 -7.41 0.13 1.14
N LEU A 87 -6.21 0.14 1.72
CA LEU A 87 -5.03 0.81 1.14
C LEU A 87 -4.65 0.20 -0.21
N ASP A 88 -4.69 -1.13 -0.36
CA ASP A 88 -4.43 -1.77 -1.66
C ASP A 88 -5.42 -1.36 -2.74
N ARG A 89 -6.71 -1.27 -2.38
CA ARG A 89 -7.74 -0.72 -3.28
C ARG A 89 -7.51 0.74 -3.62
N ALA A 90 -7.02 1.55 -2.67
CA ALA A 90 -6.66 2.95 -2.91
C ALA A 90 -5.51 3.06 -3.91
N ARG A 91 -4.43 2.29 -3.72
CA ARG A 91 -3.28 2.22 -4.66
C ARG A 91 -3.70 1.76 -6.05
N ALA A 92 -4.58 0.76 -6.15
CA ALA A 92 -5.11 0.30 -7.43
C ALA A 92 -5.94 1.39 -8.14
N ALA A 93 -6.77 2.11 -7.39
CA ALA A 93 -7.55 3.22 -7.92
C ALA A 93 -6.67 4.39 -8.38
N GLU A 94 -5.65 4.74 -7.59
CA GLU A 94 -4.64 5.76 -7.93
C GLU A 94 -3.92 5.42 -9.24
N ARG A 95 -3.40 4.19 -9.38
CA ARG A 95 -2.77 3.73 -10.64
C ARG A 95 -3.70 3.82 -11.86
N SER A 96 -5.01 3.72 -11.65
CA SER A 96 -6.01 3.84 -12.72
C SER A 96 -6.53 5.27 -12.93
N GLY A 97 -6.02 6.26 -12.18
CA GLY A 97 -6.51 7.65 -12.22
C GLY A 97 -7.91 7.86 -11.64
N ASN A 98 -8.47 6.87 -10.93
CA ASN A 98 -9.82 6.93 -10.38
C ASN A 98 -9.82 7.53 -8.97
N ILE A 99 -9.75 8.86 -8.91
CA ILE A 99 -9.66 9.62 -7.65
C ILE A 99 -10.85 9.36 -6.73
N ALA A 100 -12.07 9.25 -7.27
CA ALA A 100 -13.27 8.97 -6.47
C ALA A 100 -13.20 7.60 -5.77
N ARG A 101 -12.79 6.55 -6.49
CA ARG A 101 -12.58 5.22 -5.89
C ARG A 101 -11.43 5.24 -4.90
N CYS A 102 -10.36 5.99 -5.17
CA CYS A 102 -9.25 6.10 -4.25
C CYS A 102 -9.67 6.74 -2.92
N ASN A 103 -10.38 7.87 -2.96
CA ASN A 103 -10.90 8.55 -1.78
C ASN A 103 -11.87 7.66 -0.99
N ALA A 104 -12.76 6.94 -1.69
CA ALA A 104 -13.68 6.00 -1.04
C ALA A 104 -12.94 4.87 -0.32
N ALA A 105 -11.86 4.35 -0.93
CA ALA A 105 -11.01 3.33 -0.33
C ALA A 105 -10.22 3.89 0.88
N LEU A 106 -9.66 5.10 0.79
CA LEU A 106 -8.98 5.75 1.92
C LEU A 106 -9.92 6.00 3.10
N ASN A 107 -11.17 6.40 2.86
CA ASN A 107 -12.15 6.57 3.93
C ASN A 107 -12.47 5.24 4.64
N LYS A 108 -12.50 4.13 3.90
CA LYS A 108 -12.62 2.79 4.49
C LYS A 108 -11.38 2.43 5.32
N ALA A 109 -10.19 2.72 4.81
CA ALA A 109 -8.94 2.49 5.54
C ALA A 109 -8.91 3.27 6.86
N LYS A 110 -9.18 4.58 6.82
CA LYS A 110 -9.20 5.45 8.01
C LYS A 110 -10.19 4.95 9.07
N ARG A 111 -11.41 4.57 8.67
CA ARG A 111 -12.41 4.01 9.62
C ARG A 111 -11.92 2.72 10.27
N ALA A 112 -11.30 1.85 9.48
CA ALA A 112 -10.75 0.60 10.01
C ALA A 112 -9.57 0.87 10.96
N LEU A 113 -8.68 1.81 10.64
CA LEU A 113 -7.57 2.21 11.51
C LEU A 113 -8.05 2.84 12.81
N ALA A 114 -9.10 3.66 12.78
CA ALA A 114 -9.66 4.26 13.99
C ALA A 114 -10.08 3.19 15.00
N VAL A 115 -10.77 2.14 14.53
CA VAL A 115 -11.15 1.03 15.41
C VAL A 115 -9.93 0.21 15.86
N ALA A 116 -8.98 -0.06 14.95
CA ALA A 116 -7.74 -0.77 15.28
C ALA A 116 -6.89 -0.03 16.33
N ALA A 117 -6.91 1.31 16.31
CA ALA A 117 -6.24 2.13 17.31
C ALA A 117 -6.96 2.04 18.66
N SER A 118 -8.29 2.08 18.68
CA SER A 118 -9.08 1.89 19.91
C SER A 118 -8.79 0.54 20.59
N ASP A 119 -8.59 -0.53 19.81
CA ASP A 119 -8.20 -1.85 20.35
C ASP A 119 -6.87 -1.81 21.13
N LEU A 120 -5.96 -0.88 20.81
CA LEU A 120 -4.69 -0.68 21.52
C LEU A 120 -4.82 0.17 22.80
N GLN A 121 -5.85 1.00 22.91
CA GLN A 121 -6.10 1.78 24.14
C GLN A 121 -6.80 0.96 25.23
N SER A 122 -7.47 -0.13 24.86
CA SER A 122 -8.22 -0.99 25.78
C SER A 122 -7.43 -2.16 26.37
N ASN A 123 -6.14 -2.26 26.08
CA ASN A 123 -5.23 -3.35 26.49
C ASN A 123 -4.11 -2.78 27.36
#